data_AF-A0A259DDH9-F1
#
_entry.id   AF-A0A259DDH9-F1
#
_cell.length_a   1.000
_cell.length_b   1.000
_cell.length_c   1.000
_cell.angle_alpha   90.00
_cell.angle_beta   90.00
_cell.angle_gamma   90.00
#
_symmetry.space_group_name_H-M   'P 1'
#
loop_
_entity.id
_entity.type
_entity.pdbx_description
1 polymer ?
#
loop_
_entity_poly.entity_id
_entity_poly.type
_entity_poly.pdbx_seq_one_letter_code
_entity_poly.pdbx_strand_id
1 'polypeptide(L)'
;MGYAVGSLRNQIKLPVPGRRTAPFLTPQEVTSWLTLQRLMLGLPGVCTEPAMFYHHAGDVFVSDVQSRVLMAPGASLRFDTAFNILGIEVLGAACRLGRLAFALAGTGQVEVTLRQGLASGAAERILSDIVSLDPTTESLFEVDRHLLNPQAGAIWVELHAVGGAQEVWIDRGRFLTDARPEPAIHLAICRPNAALPGARPLADRTLALILDWAAMQEDMVSVLTCGAVAEESPVLITLPPAQTAQAAHLALLTAARLRGFSHVLMLDADIALTMETLDRTLACLSLLRDPRLAIGAGTLEAADPWQLARNGQVRTAKGKLRPLSARADLRKTDQVLEANQLAAEEAQIVAQTSFLAFSLSALGQDPASALLQDPAPGDLTLLRDGLLQVRQVPGLLIRRDPAGARAKSLVTLQNLILPEQGL
;
A
#
# COMPACT_ATOMS: atom_id res chain seq x y z
N MET A 1 24.14 40.59 -68.12
CA MET A 1 25.38 40.22 -67.39
C MET A 1 25.55 41.22 -66.27
N GLY A 2 25.49 40.94 -64.97
CA GLY A 2 25.39 39.71 -64.20
C GLY A 2 25.91 40.05 -62.79
N TYR A 3 25.20 39.56 -61.76
CA TYR A 3 25.55 39.53 -60.33
C TYR A 3 25.50 40.84 -59.53
N ALA A 4 25.16 40.88 -58.23
CA ALA A 4 24.35 40.04 -57.34
C ALA A 4 24.29 40.76 -55.98
N VAL A 5 23.20 40.53 -55.26
CA VAL A 5 22.81 41.11 -53.96
C VAL A 5 23.57 40.45 -52.80
N GLY A 6 23.88 41.22 -51.74
CA GLY A 6 24.41 40.71 -50.47
C GLY A 6 24.00 41.56 -49.27
N SER A 7 22.75 41.43 -48.84
CA SER A 7 22.19 42.06 -47.63
C SER A 7 22.58 41.27 -46.38
N LEU A 8 23.44 41.84 -45.53
CA LEU A 8 23.70 41.39 -44.17
C LEU A 8 22.52 41.73 -43.26
N ARG A 9 21.60 40.78 -43.07
CA ARG A 9 20.68 40.77 -41.91
C ARG A 9 21.15 39.67 -40.95
N ASN A 10 21.68 40.11 -39.81
CA ASN A 10 22.00 39.28 -38.67
C ASN A 10 20.74 38.52 -38.18
N GLN A 11 20.70 37.21 -38.43
CA GLN A 11 19.83 36.29 -37.69
C GLN A 11 20.66 35.68 -36.57
N ILE A 12 20.44 36.15 -35.35
CA ILE A 12 20.82 35.40 -34.15
C ILE A 12 19.85 34.22 -34.07
N LYS A 13 20.32 33.04 -34.52
CA LYS A 13 19.64 31.76 -34.27
C LYS A 13 19.80 31.45 -32.77
N LEU A 14 18.77 31.72 -31.99
CA LEU A 14 18.61 31.07 -30.69
C LEU A 14 18.44 29.56 -30.95
N PRO A 15 19.16 28.68 -30.24
CA PRO A 15 19.00 27.24 -30.38
C PRO A 15 17.58 26.86 -29.94
N VAL A 16 16.85 26.20 -30.84
CA VAL A 16 15.61 25.49 -30.51
C VAL A 16 15.98 24.42 -29.48
N PRO A 17 15.31 24.33 -28.31
CA PRO A 17 15.54 23.23 -27.39
C PRO A 17 15.17 21.94 -28.11
N GLY A 18 16.16 21.08 -28.34
CA GLY A 18 15.92 19.75 -28.89
C GLY A 18 14.92 19.02 -28.01
N ARG A 19 13.91 18.41 -28.62
CA ARG A 19 13.09 17.35 -28.00
C ARG A 19 14.06 16.35 -27.36
N ARG A 20 14.21 16.40 -26.04
CA ARG A 20 14.77 15.29 -25.28
C ARG A 20 13.72 14.20 -25.35
N THR A 21 13.88 13.25 -26.26
CA THR A 21 13.29 11.93 -26.08
C THR A 21 13.78 11.45 -24.73
N ALA A 22 12.89 11.24 -23.76
CA ALA A 22 13.25 10.57 -22.52
C ALA A 22 14.04 9.29 -22.89
N PRO A 23 15.16 8.99 -22.22
CA PRO A 23 15.93 7.80 -22.54
C PRO A 23 15.05 6.58 -22.24
N PHE A 24 14.56 5.93 -23.29
CA PHE A 24 13.89 4.63 -23.17
C PHE A 24 14.94 3.65 -22.64
N LEU A 25 14.76 3.18 -21.41
CA LEU A 25 15.52 2.06 -20.89
C LEU A 25 15.05 0.77 -21.60
N THR A 26 15.99 -0.11 -21.89
CA THR A 26 15.74 -1.40 -22.52
C THR A 26 14.89 -2.31 -21.62
N PRO A 27 14.13 -3.29 -22.15
CA PRO A 27 13.33 -4.23 -21.34
C PRO A 27 14.15 -4.98 -20.27
N GLN A 28 15.44 -5.20 -20.52
CA GLN A 28 16.38 -5.83 -19.59
C GLN A 28 16.77 -4.90 -18.43
N GLU A 29 16.68 -3.57 -18.61
CA GLU A 29 16.88 -2.62 -17.51
C GLU A 29 15.65 -2.58 -16.60
N VAL A 30 14.43 -2.78 -17.10
CA VAL A 30 13.19 -2.80 -16.31
C VAL A 30 13.14 -3.97 -15.32
N THR A 31 13.71 -5.14 -15.63
CA THR A 31 13.76 -6.30 -14.71
C THR A 31 14.67 -6.09 -13.50
N SER A 32 15.52 -5.05 -13.51
CA SER A 32 16.35 -4.68 -12.36
C SER A 32 15.64 -3.76 -11.35
N TRP A 33 14.41 -3.31 -11.65
CA TRP A 33 13.64 -2.43 -10.78
C TRP A 33 12.69 -3.24 -9.89
N LEU A 34 12.63 -2.84 -8.62
CA LEU A 34 11.64 -3.31 -7.67
C LEU A 34 10.33 -2.54 -7.87
N THR A 35 9.21 -3.26 -7.95
CA THR A 35 7.87 -2.65 -7.95
C THR A 35 7.53 -2.19 -6.53
N LEU A 36 7.28 -0.89 -6.38
CA LEU A 36 6.80 -0.32 -5.12
C LEU A 36 5.28 -0.46 -5.01
N GLN A 37 4.58 -0.20 -6.12
CA GLN A 37 3.13 -0.09 -6.15
C GLN A 37 2.61 -0.19 -7.58
N ARG A 38 1.54 -0.94 -7.82
CA ARG A 38 0.79 -0.97 -9.08
C ARG A 38 -0.41 -0.04 -9.00
N LEU A 39 -0.82 0.47 -10.15
CA LEU A 39 -2.10 1.15 -10.29
C LEU A 39 -3.23 0.14 -10.14
N MET A 40 -4.18 0.49 -9.28
CA MET A 40 -5.36 -0.27 -8.96
C MET A 40 -6.57 0.37 -9.64
N LEU A 41 -7.48 -0.43 -10.19
CA LEU A 41 -8.66 0.07 -10.90
C LEU A 41 -9.97 -0.24 -10.17
N GLY A 42 -9.91 -1.08 -9.14
CA GLY A 42 -11.06 -1.53 -8.37
C GLY A 42 -10.67 -2.70 -7.49
N LEU A 43 -11.43 -2.96 -6.43
CA LEU A 43 -11.18 -4.04 -5.49
C LEU A 43 -12.47 -4.74 -5.04
N PRO A 44 -12.89 -5.80 -5.75
CA PRO A 44 -13.98 -6.65 -5.30
C PRO A 44 -13.74 -7.13 -3.85
N GLY A 45 -14.72 -6.93 -2.97
CA GLY A 45 -14.67 -7.35 -1.57
C GLY A 45 -14.04 -6.35 -0.58
N VAL A 46 -13.23 -5.39 -1.04
CA VAL A 46 -12.69 -4.31 -0.19
C VAL A 46 -13.44 -3.00 -0.43
N CYS A 47 -13.35 -2.46 -1.65
CA CYS A 47 -14.03 -1.23 -2.06
C CYS A 47 -14.24 -1.20 -3.58
N THR A 48 -15.45 -0.87 -4.01
CA THR A 48 -15.84 -0.78 -5.43
C THR A 48 -16.10 0.67 -5.86
N GLU A 49 -15.85 1.64 -4.99
CA GLU A 49 -16.05 3.07 -5.28
C GLU A 49 -14.94 3.56 -6.22
N PRO A 50 -15.22 3.94 -7.49
CA PRO A 50 -14.18 4.31 -8.45
C PRO A 50 -13.29 5.46 -7.99
N ALA A 51 -13.85 6.45 -7.28
CA ALA A 51 -13.10 7.61 -6.77
C ALA A 51 -12.04 7.24 -5.71
N MET A 52 -12.02 6.00 -5.21
CA MET A 52 -10.94 5.48 -4.38
C MET A 52 -9.71 5.05 -5.20
N PHE A 53 -9.87 4.88 -6.51
CA PHE A 53 -8.88 4.35 -7.44
C PHE A 53 -8.51 5.38 -8.51
N TYR A 54 -9.48 6.05 -9.11
CA TYR A 54 -9.19 7.07 -10.10
C TYR A 54 -10.31 8.11 -10.18
N HIS A 55 -9.93 9.31 -10.60
CA HIS A 55 -10.85 10.31 -11.13
C HIS A 55 -10.77 10.31 -12.65
N HIS A 56 -11.86 10.62 -13.33
CA HIS A 56 -11.88 10.68 -14.79
C HIS A 56 -12.64 11.90 -15.31
N ALA A 57 -12.34 12.26 -16.55
CA ALA A 57 -13.12 13.19 -17.34
C ALA A 57 -13.20 12.67 -18.78
N GLY A 58 -14.35 12.88 -19.43
CA GLY A 58 -14.65 12.25 -20.72
C GLY A 58 -14.98 10.77 -20.59
N ASP A 59 -15.03 10.09 -21.74
CA ASP A 59 -15.47 8.71 -21.85
C ASP A 59 -14.32 7.75 -21.50
N VAL A 60 -14.48 7.10 -20.35
CA VAL A 60 -13.56 6.12 -19.79
C VAL A 60 -14.34 4.87 -19.40
N PHE A 61 -13.84 3.71 -19.80
CA PHE A 61 -14.42 2.41 -19.44
C PHE A 61 -13.38 1.52 -18.78
N VAL A 62 -13.70 0.98 -17.61
CA VAL A 62 -12.84 0.05 -16.87
C VAL A 62 -13.42 -1.35 -16.97
N SER A 63 -12.59 -2.31 -17.41
CA SER A 63 -12.94 -3.72 -17.45
C SER A 63 -12.33 -4.44 -16.26
N ASP A 64 -13.16 -4.83 -15.30
CA ASP A 64 -12.72 -5.66 -14.16
C ASP A 64 -12.18 -7.03 -14.62
N VAL A 65 -12.82 -7.60 -15.66
CA VAL A 65 -12.46 -8.92 -16.19
C VAL A 65 -11.10 -8.90 -16.87
N GLN A 66 -10.82 -7.87 -17.67
CA GLN A 66 -9.54 -7.77 -18.37
C GLN A 66 -8.48 -7.04 -17.54
N SER A 67 -8.89 -6.37 -16.45
CA SER A 67 -8.05 -5.47 -15.66
C SER A 67 -7.40 -4.38 -16.52
N ARG A 68 -8.18 -3.75 -17.40
CA ARG A 68 -7.73 -2.72 -18.35
C ARG A 68 -8.66 -1.52 -18.37
N VAL A 69 -8.13 -0.38 -18.83
CA VAL A 69 -8.92 0.84 -19.05
C VAL A 69 -8.92 1.21 -20.53
N LEU A 70 -10.10 1.54 -21.04
CA LEU A 70 -10.31 2.13 -22.35
C LEU A 70 -10.60 3.63 -22.17
N MET A 71 -9.90 4.47 -22.91
CA MET A 71 -10.06 5.92 -22.93
C MET A 71 -10.38 6.40 -24.35
N ALA A 72 -11.49 7.12 -24.51
CA ALA A 72 -11.79 7.81 -25.76
C ALA A 72 -10.80 8.98 -25.99
N PRO A 73 -10.63 9.44 -27.24
CA PRO A 73 -9.80 10.62 -27.52
C PRO A 73 -10.21 11.84 -26.68
N GLY A 74 -9.23 12.46 -26.01
CA GLY A 74 -9.46 13.60 -25.12
C GLY A 74 -9.96 13.24 -23.71
N ALA A 75 -10.21 11.96 -23.42
CA ALA A 75 -10.51 11.53 -22.06
C ALA A 75 -9.26 11.58 -21.17
N SER A 76 -9.47 11.73 -19.86
CA SER A 76 -8.38 11.77 -18.88
C SER A 76 -8.67 10.90 -17.67
N LEU A 77 -7.61 10.32 -17.10
CA LEU A 77 -7.58 9.62 -15.83
C LEU A 77 -6.59 10.32 -14.90
N ARG A 78 -6.96 10.43 -13.62
CA ARG A 78 -6.09 10.93 -12.57
C ARG A 78 -6.08 9.95 -11.41
N PHE A 79 -4.89 9.58 -10.98
CA PHE A 79 -4.66 8.57 -9.95
C PHE A 79 -4.27 9.19 -8.60
N ASP A 80 -4.82 10.37 -8.31
CA ASP A 80 -4.63 11.14 -7.07
C ASP A 80 -5.56 10.66 -5.94
N THR A 81 -5.67 9.34 -5.82
CA THR A 81 -6.66 8.66 -4.99
C THR A 81 -5.99 7.81 -3.93
N ALA A 82 -6.74 7.43 -2.89
CA ALA A 82 -6.18 6.76 -1.73
C ALA A 82 -5.41 5.47 -2.06
N PHE A 83 -5.85 4.68 -3.03
CA PHE A 83 -5.14 3.47 -3.42
C PHE A 83 -3.96 3.71 -4.38
N ASN A 84 -3.90 4.83 -5.10
CA ASN A 84 -2.93 5.00 -6.19
C ASN A 84 -1.91 6.13 -6.02
N ILE A 85 -2.04 6.95 -4.98
CA ILE A 85 -0.95 7.85 -4.59
C ILE A 85 0.25 7.06 -4.07
N LEU A 86 1.46 7.52 -4.38
CA LEU A 86 2.71 7.02 -3.82
C LEU A 86 3.19 8.01 -2.75
N GLY A 87 3.13 7.61 -1.48
CA GLY A 87 3.52 8.43 -0.33
C GLY A 87 5.02 8.67 -0.23
N ILE A 88 5.57 9.59 -1.04
CA ILE A 88 7.02 9.79 -1.12
C ILE A 88 7.62 10.28 0.19
N GLU A 89 6.88 11.07 0.96
CA GLU A 89 7.31 11.54 2.26
C GLU A 89 7.51 10.38 3.25
N VAL A 90 6.51 9.50 3.37
CA VAL A 90 6.56 8.32 4.24
C VAL A 90 7.64 7.34 3.78
N LEU A 91 7.66 7.02 2.48
CA LEU A 91 8.63 6.08 1.91
C LEU A 91 10.05 6.64 1.96
N GLY A 92 10.24 7.94 1.75
CA GLY A 92 11.53 8.61 1.86
C GLY A 92 12.08 8.59 3.28
N ALA A 93 11.22 8.71 4.28
CA ALA A 93 11.59 8.62 5.69
C ALA A 93 11.88 7.17 6.14
N ALA A 94 11.11 6.20 5.66
CA ALA A 94 11.18 4.81 6.12
C ALA A 94 12.13 3.92 5.31
N CYS A 95 12.24 4.16 4.00
CA CYS A 95 12.80 3.22 3.03
C CYS A 95 14.04 3.77 2.32
N ARG A 96 15.01 2.89 2.01
CA ARG A 96 16.19 3.15 1.17
C ARG A 96 15.76 3.22 -0.29
N LEU A 97 15.10 4.30 -0.67
CA LEU A 97 14.70 4.55 -2.05
C LEU A 97 15.92 4.90 -2.90
N GLY A 98 16.00 4.31 -4.08
CA GLY A 98 16.95 4.66 -5.13
C GLY A 98 16.34 5.72 -6.06
N ARG A 99 16.61 5.59 -7.35
CA ARG A 99 15.85 6.28 -8.38
C ARG A 99 14.41 5.78 -8.36
N LEU A 100 13.51 6.66 -8.80
CA LEU A 100 12.08 6.36 -8.91
C LEU A 100 11.67 6.48 -10.36
N ALA A 101 10.77 5.61 -10.77
CA ALA A 101 10.18 5.67 -12.09
C ALA A 101 8.72 5.25 -12.06
N PHE A 102 7.97 5.68 -13.07
CA PHE A 102 6.66 5.16 -13.37
C PHE A 102 6.74 4.36 -14.68
N ALA A 103 6.20 3.14 -14.70
CA ALA A 103 6.09 2.32 -15.90
C ALA A 103 4.63 2.21 -16.35
N LEU A 104 4.40 2.28 -17.66
CA LEU A 104 3.07 2.21 -18.27
C LEU A 104 3.11 1.31 -19.52
N ALA A 105 2.15 0.40 -19.66
CA ALA A 105 1.94 -0.40 -20.87
C ALA A 105 0.49 -0.28 -21.34
N GLY A 106 0.28 -0.42 -22.65
CA GLY A 106 -1.03 -0.23 -23.26
C GLY A 106 -0.96 -0.03 -24.78
N THR A 107 -1.99 0.55 -25.39
CA THR A 107 -2.00 0.91 -26.81
C THR A 107 -2.51 2.33 -27.00
N GLY A 108 -2.07 2.99 -28.06
CA GLY A 108 -2.49 4.36 -28.41
C GLY A 108 -1.53 5.44 -27.90
N GLN A 109 -1.88 6.71 -28.15
CA GLN A 109 -1.07 7.85 -27.75
C GLN A 109 -1.63 8.52 -26.50
N VAL A 110 -0.78 8.69 -25.50
CA VAL A 110 -1.17 9.26 -24.20
C VAL A 110 -0.15 10.29 -23.75
N GLU A 111 -0.64 11.38 -23.17
CA GLU A 111 0.18 12.27 -22.35
C GLU A 111 0.21 11.70 -20.93
N VAL A 112 1.43 11.43 -20.44
CA VAL A 112 1.67 10.99 -19.07
C VAL A 112 2.23 12.17 -18.29
N THR A 113 1.54 12.56 -17.23
CA THR A 113 1.97 13.63 -16.33
C THR A 113 2.16 13.09 -14.92
N LEU A 114 3.36 13.25 -14.35
CA LEU A 114 3.60 12.97 -12.93
C LEU A 114 3.48 14.26 -12.14
N ARG A 115 2.69 14.20 -11.06
CA ARG A 115 2.49 15.31 -10.14
C ARG A 115 2.90 14.94 -8.73
N GLN A 116 3.32 15.94 -7.99
CA GLN A 116 3.51 15.86 -6.55
C GLN A 116 2.54 16.81 -5.86
N GLY A 117 1.73 16.28 -4.95
CA GLY A 117 0.83 17.07 -4.12
C GLY A 117 1.39 17.24 -2.73
N LEU A 118 1.26 18.44 -2.21
CA LEU A 118 1.58 18.79 -0.82
C LEU A 118 0.31 18.74 0.02
N ALA A 119 0.45 18.57 1.33
CA ALA A 119 -0.69 18.60 2.25
C ALA A 119 -1.46 19.93 2.25
N SER A 120 -0.83 21.02 1.78
CA SER A 120 -1.51 22.30 1.53
C SER A 120 -2.59 22.24 0.42
N GLY A 121 -2.67 21.12 -0.31
CA GLY A 121 -3.52 20.94 -1.48
C GLY A 121 -2.91 21.45 -2.79
N ALA A 122 -1.75 22.11 -2.74
CA ALA A 122 -1.02 22.50 -3.95
C ALA A 122 -0.42 21.26 -4.63
N ALA A 123 -0.47 21.23 -5.97
CA ALA A 123 0.11 20.17 -6.78
C ALA A 123 1.06 20.73 -7.84
N GLU A 124 2.29 20.23 -7.87
CA GLU A 124 3.32 20.61 -8.81
C GLU A 124 3.55 19.51 -9.84
N ARG A 125 3.89 19.91 -11.06
CA ARG A 125 4.20 18.97 -12.14
C ARG A 125 5.68 18.64 -12.13
N ILE A 126 6.01 17.36 -11.97
CA ILE A 126 7.38 16.86 -12.01
C ILE A 126 7.78 16.53 -13.45
N LEU A 127 6.91 15.83 -14.16
CA LEU A 127 7.17 15.34 -15.52
C LEU A 127 5.89 15.41 -16.35
N SER A 128 6.02 15.67 -17.65
CA SER A 128 4.95 15.52 -18.63
C SER A 128 5.56 15.20 -19.99
N ASP A 129 5.13 14.10 -20.59
CA ASP A 129 5.58 13.66 -21.90
C ASP A 129 4.45 12.95 -22.66
N ILE A 130 4.54 12.94 -23.99
CA ILE A 130 3.60 12.22 -24.86
C ILE A 130 4.30 10.96 -25.37
N VAL A 131 3.67 9.82 -25.16
CA VAL A 131 4.20 8.52 -25.56
C VAL A 131 3.19 7.76 -26.44
N SER A 132 3.72 6.95 -27.35
CA SER A 132 2.95 5.90 -28.01
C SER A 132 3.15 4.60 -27.23
N LEU A 133 2.08 4.06 -26.66
CA LEU A 133 2.15 2.84 -25.86
C LEU A 133 2.23 1.58 -26.72
N ASP A 134 2.92 0.59 -26.18
CA ASP A 134 2.98 -0.77 -26.69
C ASP A 134 2.45 -1.74 -25.62
N PRO A 135 1.65 -2.76 -25.98
CA PRO A 135 1.00 -3.63 -24.99
C PRO A 135 1.97 -4.69 -24.42
N THR A 136 3.06 -4.95 -25.14
CA THR A 136 4.08 -5.96 -24.83
C THR A 136 5.26 -5.38 -24.05
N THR A 137 5.52 -4.08 -24.17
CA THR A 137 6.64 -3.39 -23.53
C THR A 137 6.19 -2.21 -22.67
N GLU A 138 6.84 -2.00 -21.54
CA GLU A 138 6.54 -0.87 -20.66
C GLU A 138 7.34 0.36 -21.07
N SER A 139 6.65 1.50 -21.23
CA SER A 139 7.25 2.82 -21.31
C SER A 139 7.60 3.29 -19.90
N LEU A 140 8.85 3.71 -19.69
CA LEU A 140 9.37 4.10 -18.38
C LEU A 140 9.61 5.61 -18.31
N PHE A 141 9.15 6.22 -17.22
CA PHE A 141 9.25 7.65 -16.93
C PHE A 141 10.05 7.83 -15.63
N GLU A 142 11.35 8.11 -15.74
CA GLU A 142 12.20 8.37 -14.57
C GLU A 142 11.80 9.71 -13.92
N VAL A 143 11.60 9.68 -12.60
CA VAL A 143 11.26 10.86 -11.80
C VAL A 143 12.53 11.68 -11.57
N ASP A 144 12.54 12.93 -12.04
CA ASP A 144 13.65 13.83 -11.78
C ASP A 144 13.72 14.20 -10.29
N ARG A 145 14.75 13.68 -9.61
CA ARG A 145 15.02 13.95 -8.19
C ARG A 145 15.23 15.43 -7.86
N HIS A 146 15.57 16.28 -8.84
CA HIS A 146 15.72 17.71 -8.63
C HIS A 146 14.39 18.45 -8.58
N LEU A 147 13.35 17.86 -9.17
CA LEU A 147 11.97 18.37 -9.15
C LEU A 147 11.14 17.72 -8.05
N LEU A 148 11.57 16.57 -7.56
CA LEU A 148 10.93 15.89 -6.45
C LEU A 148 11.33 16.51 -5.11
N ASN A 149 10.33 16.84 -4.29
CA ASN A 149 10.56 17.11 -2.87
C ASN A 149 10.39 15.82 -2.05
N PRO A 150 11.46 15.09 -1.67
CA PRO A 150 11.32 13.80 -0.99
C PRO A 150 10.81 13.92 0.46
N GLN A 151 10.74 15.14 1.00
CA GLN A 151 10.34 15.40 2.39
C GLN A 151 8.88 15.83 2.52
N ALA A 152 8.10 15.85 1.42
CA ALA A 152 6.73 16.32 1.50
C ALA A 152 5.80 15.63 0.50
N GLY A 153 4.66 15.17 1.00
CA GLY A 153 3.52 14.83 0.17
C GLY A 153 3.59 13.48 -0.54
N ALA A 154 2.87 13.40 -1.66
CA ALA A 154 2.69 12.18 -2.43
C ALA A 154 2.75 12.44 -3.94
N ILE A 155 3.14 11.42 -4.69
CA ILE A 155 3.21 11.45 -6.15
C ILE A 155 2.02 10.68 -6.73
N TRP A 156 1.44 11.17 -7.82
CA TRP A 156 0.52 10.40 -8.66
C TRP A 156 0.77 10.64 -10.14
N VAL A 157 0.05 9.88 -10.96
CA VAL A 157 0.05 10.00 -12.41
C VAL A 157 -1.30 10.50 -12.93
N GLU A 158 -1.24 11.34 -13.94
CA GLU A 158 -2.33 11.79 -14.80
C GLU A 158 -2.08 11.25 -16.20
N LEU A 159 -3.12 10.65 -16.80
CA LEU A 159 -3.11 10.15 -18.16
C LEU A 159 -4.14 10.94 -18.96
N HIS A 160 -3.76 11.44 -20.12
CA HIS A 160 -4.68 12.12 -21.03
C HIS A 160 -4.53 11.53 -22.43
N ALA A 161 -5.61 10.99 -22.98
CA ALA A 161 -5.64 10.40 -24.31
C ALA A 161 -5.44 11.52 -25.36
N VAL A 162 -4.32 11.48 -26.09
CA VAL A 162 -3.99 12.52 -27.07
C VAL A 162 -4.92 12.39 -28.27
N GLY A 163 -5.47 13.53 -28.71
CA GLY A 163 -6.50 13.58 -29.75
C GLY A 163 -6.12 12.86 -31.06
N GLY A 164 -7.07 12.13 -31.63
CA GLY A 164 -6.94 11.31 -32.82
C GLY A 164 -8.20 10.45 -33.04
N ALA A 165 -8.19 9.54 -34.02
CA ALA A 165 -9.32 8.64 -34.28
C ALA A 165 -9.23 7.29 -33.53
N GLN A 166 -8.12 7.03 -32.83
CA GLN A 166 -7.88 5.77 -32.13
C GLN A 166 -8.07 5.93 -30.63
N GLU A 167 -8.72 4.95 -30.03
CA GLU A 167 -8.85 4.81 -28.60
C GLU A 167 -7.51 4.45 -27.95
N VAL A 168 -7.37 4.76 -26.66
CA VAL A 168 -6.21 4.41 -25.84
C VAL A 168 -6.59 3.30 -24.88
N TRP A 169 -5.82 2.23 -24.87
CA TRP A 169 -5.94 1.17 -23.85
C TRP A 169 -4.80 1.27 -22.86
N ILE A 170 -5.11 1.24 -21.56
CA ILE A 170 -4.14 1.14 -20.48
C ILE A 170 -4.22 -0.26 -19.90
N ASP A 171 -3.10 -1.00 -20.00
CA ASP A 171 -3.03 -2.38 -19.56
C ASP A 171 -2.44 -2.50 -18.15
N ARG A 172 -1.36 -1.75 -17.89
CA ARG A 172 -0.62 -1.83 -16.62
C ARG A 172 0.03 -0.48 -16.33
N GLY A 173 0.02 -0.08 -15.06
CA GLY A 173 0.81 1.05 -14.56
C GLY A 173 1.42 0.71 -13.21
N ARG A 174 2.66 1.14 -12.94
CA ARG A 174 3.33 0.90 -11.65
C ARG A 174 4.45 1.88 -11.33
N PHE A 175 4.60 2.19 -10.05
CA PHE A 175 5.77 2.87 -9.51
C PHE A 175 6.87 1.87 -9.17
N LEU A 176 8.09 2.26 -9.50
CA LEU A 176 9.28 1.43 -9.47
C LEU A 176 10.41 2.16 -8.74
N THR A 177 11.32 1.40 -8.13
CA THR A 177 12.62 1.89 -7.70
C THR A 177 13.75 0.96 -8.13
N ASP A 178 14.93 1.49 -8.42
CA ASP A 178 16.13 0.69 -8.67
C ASP A 178 16.89 0.33 -7.37
N ALA A 179 16.30 0.66 -6.21
CA ALA A 179 16.81 0.22 -4.93
C ALA A 179 16.90 -1.30 -4.89
N ARG A 180 18.05 -1.80 -4.45
CA ARG A 180 18.25 -3.22 -4.23
C ARG A 180 17.79 -3.57 -2.82
N PRO A 181 16.90 -4.55 -2.66
CA PRO A 181 16.49 -4.99 -1.34
C PRO A 181 17.69 -5.58 -0.57
N GLU A 182 17.91 -5.10 0.64
CA GLU A 182 18.89 -5.63 1.61
C GLU A 182 18.18 -5.65 2.97
N PRO A 183 17.99 -6.79 3.67
CA PRO A 183 18.43 -8.19 3.44
C PRO A 183 17.37 -9.09 2.77
N ALA A 184 17.71 -10.37 2.53
CA ALA A 184 16.77 -11.39 2.05
C ALA A 184 15.59 -11.55 3.03
N ILE A 185 14.39 -11.14 2.61
CA ILE A 185 13.19 -11.27 3.42
C ILE A 185 12.71 -12.70 3.40
N HIS A 186 12.66 -13.30 4.58
CA HIS A 186 11.84 -14.45 4.90
C HIS A 186 10.71 -13.96 5.81
N LEU A 187 9.49 -13.88 5.28
CA LEU A 187 8.31 -13.30 5.91
C LEU A 187 7.38 -14.40 6.43
N ALA A 188 7.05 -14.35 7.72
CA ALA A 188 5.95 -15.10 8.29
C ALA A 188 4.68 -14.24 8.36
N ILE A 189 3.61 -14.64 7.69
CA ILE A 189 2.30 -14.03 7.87
C ILE A 189 1.62 -14.74 9.05
N CYS A 190 1.55 -14.06 10.19
CA CYS A 190 0.99 -14.57 11.43
C CYS A 190 -0.48 -14.14 11.56
N ARG A 191 -1.39 -15.09 11.35
CA ARG A 191 -2.83 -14.83 11.40
C ARG A 191 -3.54 -15.84 12.31
N PRO A 192 -4.05 -15.46 13.48
CA PRO A 192 -4.88 -16.34 14.29
C PRO A 192 -6.12 -16.80 13.50
N ASN A 193 -6.61 -18.01 13.73
CA ASN A 193 -7.85 -18.44 13.09
C ASN A 193 -9.09 -17.82 13.78
N ALA A 194 -10.10 -17.45 13.01
CA ALA A 194 -11.37 -16.96 13.52
C ALA A 194 -12.21 -18.12 14.07
N ALA A 195 -12.19 -18.34 15.39
CA ALA A 195 -13.08 -19.31 16.03
C ALA A 195 -14.58 -18.92 16.00
N LEU A 196 -14.92 -17.69 15.58
CA LEU A 196 -16.26 -17.12 15.74
C LEU A 196 -17.23 -17.51 14.61
N PRO A 197 -18.45 -18.01 14.93
CA PRO A 197 -19.51 -18.25 13.96
C PRO A 197 -19.92 -16.93 13.27
N GLY A 198 -19.83 -16.87 11.94
CA GLY A 198 -20.26 -15.71 11.12
C GLY A 198 -19.13 -14.92 10.45
N ALA A 199 -17.90 -14.96 10.97
CA ALA A 199 -16.73 -14.33 10.32
C ALA A 199 -16.08 -15.20 9.23
N ARG A 200 -16.54 -16.46 9.09
CA ARG A 200 -15.90 -17.49 8.25
C ARG A 200 -15.82 -17.12 6.77
N PRO A 201 -16.88 -16.66 6.08
CA PRO A 201 -16.77 -16.48 4.63
C PRO A 201 -15.75 -15.43 4.19
N LEU A 202 -15.57 -14.34 4.95
CA LEU A 202 -14.54 -13.35 4.65
C LEU A 202 -13.16 -13.83 5.13
N ALA A 203 -13.10 -14.44 6.30
CA ALA A 203 -11.86 -14.99 6.85
C ALA A 203 -11.26 -16.07 5.94
N ASP A 204 -12.08 -16.97 5.40
CA ASP A 204 -11.66 -18.07 4.52
C ASP A 204 -11.22 -17.51 3.16
N ARG A 205 -11.99 -16.59 2.56
CA ARG A 205 -11.59 -15.91 1.31
C ARG A 205 -10.26 -15.15 1.44
N THR A 206 -10.06 -14.47 2.57
CA THR A 206 -8.82 -13.72 2.80
C THR A 206 -7.66 -14.68 3.05
N LEU A 207 -7.88 -15.80 3.73
CA LEU A 207 -6.87 -16.84 3.89
C LEU A 207 -6.47 -17.43 2.54
N ALA A 208 -7.44 -17.81 1.71
CA ALA A 208 -7.19 -18.33 0.37
C ALA A 208 -6.35 -17.34 -0.47
N LEU A 209 -6.71 -16.05 -0.47
CA LEU A 209 -5.94 -15.02 -1.17
C LEU A 209 -4.50 -14.93 -0.64
N ILE A 210 -4.31 -14.95 0.68
CA ILE A 210 -2.96 -14.90 1.29
C ILE A 210 -2.15 -16.15 0.93
N LEU A 211 -2.77 -17.33 0.92
CA LEU A 211 -2.12 -18.59 0.56
C LEU A 211 -1.69 -18.61 -0.91
N ASP A 212 -2.58 -18.18 -1.81
CA ASP A 212 -2.28 -18.06 -3.23
C ASP A 212 -1.12 -17.08 -3.46
N TRP A 213 -1.18 -15.91 -2.81
CA TRP A 213 -0.10 -14.92 -2.86
C TRP A 213 1.21 -15.48 -2.32
N ALA A 214 1.21 -16.11 -1.15
CA ALA A 214 2.40 -16.67 -0.54
C ALA A 214 3.02 -17.79 -1.39
N ALA A 215 2.22 -18.63 -2.03
CA ALA A 215 2.70 -19.67 -2.94
C ALA A 215 3.41 -19.09 -4.18
N MET A 216 3.07 -17.87 -4.61
CA MET A 216 3.78 -17.16 -5.69
C MET A 216 5.09 -16.52 -5.25
N GLN A 217 5.36 -16.41 -3.94
CA GLN A 217 6.60 -15.86 -3.40
C GLN A 217 7.68 -16.93 -3.14
N GLU A 218 7.49 -18.14 -3.68
CA GLU A 218 8.42 -19.26 -3.51
C GLU A 218 8.75 -19.50 -2.02
N ASP A 219 10.04 -19.59 -1.65
CA ASP A 219 10.50 -19.85 -0.29
C ASP A 219 10.57 -18.58 0.60
N MET A 220 10.18 -17.40 0.08
CA MET A 220 10.29 -16.15 0.83
C MET A 220 9.17 -15.97 1.87
N VAL A 221 8.02 -16.63 1.69
CA VAL A 221 6.84 -16.38 2.52
C VAL A 221 6.25 -17.69 3.03
N SER A 222 5.86 -17.69 4.30
CA SER A 222 4.98 -18.73 4.84
C SER A 222 3.88 -18.12 5.69
N VAL A 223 2.77 -18.84 5.80
CA VAL A 223 1.59 -18.45 6.56
C VAL A 223 1.52 -19.30 7.81
N LEU A 224 1.47 -18.66 8.97
CA LEU A 224 1.34 -19.32 10.27
C LEU A 224 -0.04 -19.00 10.84
N THR A 225 -0.75 -20.04 11.28
CA THR A 225 -2.08 -19.92 11.92
C THR A 225 -2.18 -20.74 13.20
N CYS A 226 -3.14 -20.42 14.06
CA CYS A 226 -3.47 -21.17 15.27
C CYS A 226 -4.86 -21.79 15.14
N GLY A 227 -4.96 -23.12 15.31
CA GLY A 227 -6.20 -23.86 15.20
C GLY A 227 -6.50 -24.40 13.80
N ALA A 228 -7.50 -25.27 13.69
CA ALA A 228 -7.81 -26.00 12.46
C ALA A 228 -8.33 -25.06 11.37
N VAL A 229 -7.78 -25.17 10.17
CA VAL A 229 -8.25 -24.51 8.93
C VAL A 229 -8.62 -25.57 7.90
N ALA A 230 -9.53 -25.25 6.99
CA ALA A 230 -10.00 -26.20 5.98
C ALA A 230 -9.05 -26.28 4.78
N GLU A 231 -8.37 -25.18 4.45
CA GLU A 231 -7.41 -25.13 3.36
C GLU A 231 -6.12 -25.88 3.70
N GLU A 232 -5.66 -26.71 2.77
CA GLU A 232 -4.33 -27.32 2.80
C GLU A 232 -3.42 -26.59 1.81
N SER A 233 -2.20 -26.27 2.23
CA SER A 233 -1.21 -25.58 1.38
C SER A 233 0.21 -25.83 1.86
N PRO A 234 1.21 -25.98 0.97
CA PRO A 234 2.60 -26.22 1.36
C PRO A 234 3.23 -25.03 2.10
N VAL A 235 2.71 -23.81 1.89
CA VAL A 235 3.19 -22.60 2.56
C VAL A 235 2.49 -22.34 3.90
N LEU A 236 1.52 -23.18 4.28
CA LEU A 236 0.73 -23.05 5.50
C LEU A 236 1.28 -23.92 6.63
N ILE A 237 1.48 -23.29 7.79
CA ILE A 237 1.93 -23.94 9.02
C ILE A 237 0.86 -23.71 10.10
N THR A 238 0.26 -24.81 10.56
CA THR A 238 -0.78 -24.76 11.60
C THR A 238 -0.21 -25.12 12.96
N LEU A 239 -0.41 -24.23 13.93
CA LEU A 239 -0.11 -24.44 15.34
C LEU A 239 -1.35 -24.91 16.10
N PRO A 240 -1.20 -25.52 17.29
CA PRO A 240 -2.32 -25.83 18.16
C PRO A 240 -3.20 -24.60 18.45
N PRO A 241 -4.52 -24.79 18.68
CA PRO A 241 -5.40 -23.69 19.02
C PRO A 241 -4.96 -23.02 20.34
N ALA A 242 -5.08 -21.69 20.38
CA ALA A 242 -4.81 -20.89 21.58
C ALA A 242 -6.13 -20.43 22.22
N GLN A 243 -6.14 -20.28 23.54
CA GLN A 243 -7.34 -19.90 24.28
C GLN A 243 -7.69 -18.41 24.17
N THR A 244 -6.70 -17.55 23.89
CA THR A 244 -6.87 -16.10 23.76
C THR A 244 -6.17 -15.58 22.52
N ALA A 245 -6.59 -14.42 22.02
CA ALA A 245 -5.93 -13.75 20.89
C ALA A 245 -4.45 -13.43 21.20
N GLN A 246 -4.14 -13.01 22.43
CA GLN A 246 -2.76 -12.75 22.86
C GLN A 246 -1.91 -14.02 22.85
N ALA A 247 -2.44 -15.13 23.37
CA ALA A 247 -1.73 -16.42 23.36
C ALA A 247 -1.50 -16.92 21.92
N ALA A 248 -2.46 -16.69 21.02
CA ALA A 248 -2.29 -16.99 19.59
C ALA A 248 -1.16 -16.15 19.00
N HIS A 249 -1.17 -14.83 19.18
CA HIS A 249 -0.12 -13.95 18.68
C HIS A 249 1.26 -14.30 19.23
N LEU A 250 1.38 -14.59 20.54
CA LEU A 250 2.63 -14.99 21.14
C LEU A 250 3.15 -16.32 20.56
N ALA A 251 2.26 -17.31 20.41
CA ALA A 251 2.62 -18.60 19.82
C ALA A 251 3.10 -18.46 18.37
N LEU A 252 2.41 -17.64 17.57
CA LEU A 252 2.76 -17.36 16.18
C LEU A 252 4.10 -16.65 16.06
N LEU A 253 4.34 -15.59 16.85
CA LEU A 253 5.61 -14.86 16.85
C LEU A 253 6.78 -15.75 17.30
N THR A 254 6.57 -16.56 18.34
CA THR A 254 7.57 -17.51 18.83
C THR A 254 7.87 -18.57 17.76
N ALA A 255 6.85 -19.12 17.13
CA ALA A 255 6.99 -20.10 16.06
C ALA A 255 7.72 -19.55 14.84
N ALA A 256 7.44 -18.29 14.46
CA ALA A 256 8.14 -17.59 13.38
C ALA A 256 9.63 -17.43 13.72
N ARG A 257 9.95 -16.97 14.93
CA ARG A 257 11.34 -16.81 15.37
C ARG A 257 12.10 -18.13 15.39
N LEU A 258 11.52 -19.18 15.97
CA LEU A 258 12.16 -20.50 16.06
C LEU A 258 12.41 -21.15 14.70
N ARG A 259 11.59 -20.80 13.69
CA ARG A 259 11.76 -21.26 12.30
C ARG A 259 12.72 -20.38 11.48
N GLY A 260 13.32 -19.37 12.10
CA GLY A 260 14.32 -18.52 11.44
C GLY A 260 13.74 -17.47 10.50
N PHE A 261 12.44 -17.14 10.60
CA PHE A 261 11.89 -16.02 9.84
C PHE A 261 12.56 -14.70 10.26
N SER A 262 12.76 -13.83 9.28
CA SER A 262 13.40 -12.52 9.47
C SER A 262 12.41 -11.41 9.80
N HIS A 263 11.20 -11.53 9.25
CA HIS A 263 10.13 -10.56 9.34
C HIS A 263 8.81 -11.25 9.63
N VAL A 264 7.88 -10.50 10.20
CA VAL A 264 6.50 -10.94 10.42
C VAL A 264 5.52 -9.90 9.90
N LEU A 265 4.40 -10.39 9.39
CA LEU A 265 3.19 -9.60 9.16
C LEU A 265 2.10 -10.16 10.06
N MET A 266 1.73 -9.42 11.10
CA MET A 266 0.62 -9.77 11.98
C MET A 266 -0.69 -9.29 11.37
N LEU A 267 -1.69 -10.18 11.30
CA LEU A 267 -3.00 -9.91 10.72
C LEU A 267 -4.10 -10.48 11.60
N ASP A 268 -5.14 -9.68 11.83
CA ASP A 268 -6.38 -10.18 12.42
C ASP A 268 -7.12 -11.10 11.43
N ALA A 269 -7.89 -12.05 11.95
CA ALA A 269 -8.64 -12.99 11.13
C ALA A 269 -9.81 -12.34 10.35
N ASP A 270 -10.30 -11.19 10.83
CA ASP A 270 -11.52 -10.51 10.39
C ASP A 270 -11.28 -9.34 9.40
N ILE A 271 -10.06 -9.25 8.85
CA ILE A 271 -9.70 -8.22 7.88
C ILE A 271 -9.91 -8.73 6.45
N ALA A 272 -10.25 -7.81 5.56
CA ALA A 272 -10.15 -7.94 4.12
C ALA A 272 -8.98 -7.09 3.63
N LEU A 273 -8.20 -7.64 2.70
CA LEU A 273 -7.07 -6.98 2.05
C LEU A 273 -6.95 -7.45 0.60
N THR A 274 -5.94 -6.95 -0.10
CA THR A 274 -5.68 -7.24 -1.50
C THR A 274 -4.28 -7.80 -1.69
N MET A 275 -4.02 -8.47 -2.82
CA MET A 275 -2.65 -8.88 -3.16
C MET A 275 -1.70 -7.68 -3.23
N GLU A 276 -2.16 -6.56 -3.79
CA GLU A 276 -1.37 -5.32 -3.85
C GLU A 276 -0.98 -4.80 -2.46
N THR A 277 -1.83 -5.01 -1.44
CA THR A 277 -1.50 -4.68 -0.05
C THR A 277 -0.31 -5.51 0.44
N LEU A 278 -0.26 -6.79 0.08
CA LEU A 278 0.84 -7.71 0.43
C LEU A 278 2.12 -7.38 -0.36
N ASP A 279 2.01 -7.12 -1.67
CA ASP A 279 3.13 -6.72 -2.53
C ASP A 279 3.79 -5.44 -2.02
N ARG A 280 3.00 -4.39 -1.74
CA ARG A 280 3.48 -3.13 -1.17
C ARG A 280 4.15 -3.33 0.19
N THR A 281 3.58 -4.20 1.03
CA THR A 281 4.15 -4.51 2.35
C THR A 281 5.51 -5.17 2.21
N LEU A 282 5.62 -6.19 1.34
CA LEU A 282 6.87 -6.89 1.08
C LEU A 282 7.92 -5.93 0.49
N ALA A 283 7.54 -5.11 -0.49
CA ALA A 283 8.42 -4.10 -1.07
C ALA A 283 8.92 -3.09 -0.01
N CYS A 284 8.03 -2.57 0.84
CA CYS A 284 8.41 -1.65 1.91
C CYS A 284 9.36 -2.30 2.92
N LEU A 285 9.04 -3.50 3.41
CA LEU A 285 9.91 -4.24 4.33
C LEU A 285 11.30 -4.43 3.73
N SER A 286 11.38 -4.74 2.43
CA SER A 286 12.65 -5.03 1.74
C SER A 286 13.58 -3.81 1.61
N LEU A 287 13.01 -2.62 1.83
CA LEU A 287 13.71 -1.36 1.73
C LEU A 287 13.85 -0.63 3.07
N LEU A 288 13.34 -1.16 4.18
CA LEU A 288 13.37 -0.44 5.47
C LEU A 288 14.81 -0.06 5.87
N ARG A 289 14.98 1.20 6.30
CA ARG A 289 16.29 1.73 6.70
C ARG A 289 16.77 1.24 8.06
N ASP A 290 15.82 0.99 8.96
CA ASP A 290 16.02 0.63 10.36
C ASP A 290 15.12 -0.56 10.71
N PRO A 291 15.64 -1.65 11.31
CA PRO A 291 14.85 -2.80 11.72
C PRO A 291 13.74 -2.49 12.73
N ARG A 292 13.83 -1.35 13.46
CA ARG A 292 12.78 -0.88 14.38
C ARG A 292 11.61 -0.21 13.68
N LEU A 293 11.73 0.11 12.39
CA LEU A 293 10.59 0.60 11.62
C LEU A 293 9.61 -0.53 11.40
N ALA A 294 8.33 -0.20 11.49
CA ALA A 294 7.23 -1.10 11.21
C ALA A 294 6.26 -0.44 10.23
N ILE A 295 5.61 -1.27 9.43
CA ILE A 295 4.60 -0.84 8.48
C ILE A 295 3.22 -1.17 9.05
N GLY A 296 2.38 -0.14 9.17
CA GLY A 296 0.96 -0.26 9.49
C GLY A 296 0.10 -0.01 8.26
N ALA A 297 -1.17 -0.43 8.35
CA ALA A 297 -2.20 -0.08 7.38
C ALA A 297 -3.31 0.77 8.02
N GLY A 298 -3.85 1.68 7.21
CA GLY A 298 -5.09 2.39 7.53
C GLY A 298 -6.28 1.43 7.49
N THR A 299 -7.29 1.68 8.31
CA THR A 299 -8.53 0.88 8.35
C THR A 299 -9.68 1.69 7.78
N LEU A 300 -10.40 1.10 6.83
CA LEU A 300 -11.63 1.64 6.26
C LEU A 300 -12.85 1.38 7.15
N GLU A 301 -13.83 2.27 7.10
CA GLU A 301 -15.12 2.07 7.73
C GLU A 301 -15.88 0.90 7.09
N ALA A 302 -16.66 0.20 7.89
CA ALA A 302 -17.44 -0.95 7.42
C ALA A 302 -18.69 -0.53 6.64
N ALA A 303 -19.33 0.57 7.05
CA ALA A 303 -20.55 1.07 6.42
C ALA A 303 -20.25 1.86 5.14
N ASP A 304 -19.21 2.70 5.20
CA ASP A 304 -18.79 3.58 4.10
C ASP A 304 -17.35 3.21 3.70
N PRO A 305 -17.13 2.28 2.76
CA PRO A 305 -15.79 1.74 2.42
C PRO A 305 -14.85 2.75 1.75
N TRP A 306 -15.29 4.00 1.58
CA TRP A 306 -14.48 5.14 1.16
C TRP A 306 -14.13 6.10 2.30
N GLN A 307 -14.63 5.88 3.51
CA GLN A 307 -14.26 6.66 4.68
C GLN A 307 -13.18 5.94 5.48
N LEU A 308 -12.21 6.70 5.94
CA LEU A 308 -11.16 6.20 6.81
C LEU A 308 -11.69 6.07 8.24
N ALA A 309 -11.71 4.86 8.78
CA ALA A 309 -12.01 4.67 10.21
C ALA A 309 -10.84 5.20 11.06
N ARG A 310 -9.61 4.91 10.63
CA ARG A 310 -8.37 5.40 11.25
C ARG A 310 -7.16 5.18 10.34
N ASN A 311 -6.19 6.10 10.35
CA ASN A 311 -4.85 5.89 9.80
C ASN A 311 -3.84 5.67 10.95
N GLY A 312 -4.03 4.58 11.69
CA GLY A 312 -3.32 4.34 12.95
C GLY A 312 -3.95 5.06 14.16
N GLN A 313 -3.34 4.88 15.33
CA GLN A 313 -3.79 5.46 16.59
C GLN A 313 -2.60 5.93 17.42
N VAL A 314 -2.79 7.03 18.16
CA VAL A 314 -1.78 7.55 19.09
C VAL A 314 -2.29 7.48 20.52
N ARG A 315 -1.38 7.28 21.46
CA ARG A 315 -1.69 7.32 22.89
C ARG A 315 -1.64 8.76 23.39
N THR A 316 -2.75 9.27 23.90
CA THR A 316 -2.82 10.59 24.53
C THR A 316 -2.05 10.62 25.85
N ALA A 317 -1.70 11.81 26.35
CA ALA A 317 -1.07 11.98 27.67
C ALA A 317 -1.87 11.35 28.83
N LYS A 318 -3.17 11.12 28.65
CA LYS A 318 -4.05 10.43 29.63
C LYS A 318 -4.13 8.91 29.41
N GLY A 319 -3.27 8.35 28.57
CA GLY A 319 -3.20 6.92 28.25
C GLY A 319 -4.26 6.41 27.28
N LYS A 320 -5.24 7.24 26.86
CA LYS A 320 -6.30 6.84 25.92
C LYS A 320 -5.81 6.80 24.48
N LEU A 321 -6.30 5.84 23.69
CA LEU A 321 -6.05 5.78 22.26
C LEU A 321 -6.94 6.77 21.50
N ARG A 322 -6.34 7.55 20.59
CA ARG A 322 -7.03 8.46 19.67
C ARG A 322 -6.73 8.04 18.23
N PRO A 323 -7.73 7.83 17.38
CA PRO A 323 -7.50 7.55 15.97
C PRO A 323 -6.95 8.78 15.25
N LEU A 324 -6.05 8.54 14.29
CA LEU A 324 -5.55 9.56 13.38
C LEU A 324 -6.40 9.61 12.11
N SER A 325 -6.61 10.82 11.58
CA SER A 325 -7.27 11.07 10.28
C SER A 325 -8.63 10.38 10.11
N ALA A 326 -9.33 10.12 11.22
CA ALA A 326 -10.63 9.45 11.19
C ALA A 326 -11.68 10.29 10.45
N ARG A 327 -12.56 9.62 9.73
CA ARG A 327 -13.65 10.18 8.90
C ARG A 327 -13.17 10.97 7.67
N ALA A 328 -11.90 10.89 7.31
CA ALA A 328 -11.44 11.39 6.01
C ALA A 328 -12.21 10.67 4.90
N ASP A 329 -12.79 11.45 3.99
CA ASP A 329 -13.44 10.99 2.77
C ASP A 329 -12.37 10.78 1.70
N LEU A 330 -11.96 9.53 1.52
CA LEU A 330 -10.82 9.15 0.69
C LEU A 330 -11.09 9.23 -0.82
N ARG A 331 -12.29 9.66 -1.21
CA ARG A 331 -12.63 10.07 -2.58
C ARG A 331 -12.11 11.47 -2.92
N LYS A 332 -11.68 12.24 -1.92
CA LYS A 332 -11.25 13.63 -2.11
C LYS A 332 -9.74 13.74 -1.95
N THR A 333 -9.07 14.22 -2.99
CA THR A 333 -7.61 14.29 -3.07
C THR A 333 -6.97 15.05 -1.91
N ASP A 334 -7.54 16.19 -1.53
CA ASP A 334 -7.07 17.01 -0.41
C ASP A 334 -7.10 16.23 0.90
N GLN A 335 -8.18 15.50 1.16
CA GLN A 335 -8.30 14.67 2.36
C GLN A 335 -7.40 13.44 2.32
N VAL A 336 -7.16 12.87 1.12
CA VAL A 336 -6.16 11.81 0.95
C VAL A 336 -4.76 12.32 1.28
N LEU A 337 -4.37 13.50 0.78
CA LEU A 337 -3.06 14.09 1.07
C LEU A 337 -2.91 14.46 2.54
N GLU A 338 -3.93 15.05 3.16
CA GLU A 338 -3.94 15.39 4.59
C GLU A 338 -3.85 14.13 5.46
N ALA A 339 -4.63 13.09 5.14
CA ALA A 339 -4.65 11.85 5.92
C ALA A 339 -3.32 11.09 5.89
N ASN A 340 -2.52 11.28 4.84
CA ASN A 340 -1.25 10.60 4.58
C ASN A 340 -0.02 11.45 4.87
N GLN A 341 -0.19 12.67 5.38
CA GLN A 341 0.93 13.50 5.80
C GLN A 341 1.62 12.87 7.02
N LEU A 342 2.96 12.90 7.07
CA LEU A 342 3.69 12.53 8.28
C LEU A 342 3.31 13.52 9.39
N ALA A 343 2.40 13.13 10.26
CA ALA A 343 2.07 13.94 11.43
C ALA A 343 3.30 14.03 12.36
N ALA A 344 3.52 15.20 12.98
CA ALA A 344 4.55 15.37 14.02
C ALA A 344 4.40 14.35 15.19
N GLU A 345 3.20 13.79 15.35
CA GLU A 345 2.84 12.80 16.36
C GLU A 345 3.09 11.34 15.93
N GLU A 346 3.56 11.08 14.70
CA GLU A 346 3.76 9.72 14.20
C GLU A 346 4.80 8.91 14.99
N ALA A 347 5.72 9.57 15.69
CA ALA A 347 6.65 8.91 16.60
C ALA A 347 5.94 8.13 17.74
N GLN A 348 4.63 8.28 17.87
CA GLN A 348 3.80 7.70 18.91
C GLN A 348 2.64 6.85 18.36
N ILE A 349 2.67 6.50 17.07
CA ILE A 349 1.68 5.54 16.55
C ILE A 349 1.86 4.21 17.27
N VAL A 350 0.78 3.75 17.88
CA VAL A 350 0.74 2.50 18.61
C VAL A 350 0.74 1.34 17.61
N ALA A 351 1.64 0.38 17.82
CA ALA A 351 1.74 -0.83 17.03
C ALA A 351 0.57 -1.79 17.34
N GLN A 352 -0.39 -1.87 16.41
CA GLN A 352 -1.59 -2.69 16.53
C GLN A 352 -1.48 -3.96 15.69
N THR A 353 -1.79 -5.12 16.25
CA THR A 353 -1.62 -6.41 15.54
C THR A 353 -2.64 -6.66 14.43
N SER A 354 -3.63 -5.79 14.23
CA SER A 354 -4.64 -5.97 13.17
C SER A 354 -4.05 -5.95 11.77
N PHE A 355 -2.99 -5.15 11.57
CA PHE A 355 -2.11 -5.19 10.42
C PHE A 355 -0.80 -4.50 10.80
N LEU A 356 0.26 -5.29 11.00
CA LEU A 356 1.57 -4.77 11.38
C LEU A 356 2.68 -5.64 10.83
N ALA A 357 3.53 -5.05 9.99
CA ALA A 357 4.68 -5.71 9.39
C ALA A 357 5.98 -5.16 9.97
N PHE A 358 6.89 -6.00 10.42
CA PHE A 358 8.16 -5.54 11.02
C PHE A 358 9.23 -6.64 11.07
N SER A 359 10.47 -6.25 11.37
CA SER A 359 11.58 -7.20 11.57
C SER A 359 11.51 -7.86 12.95
N LEU A 360 11.63 -9.19 13.01
CA LEU A 360 11.68 -9.93 14.28
C LEU A 360 12.89 -9.55 15.15
N SER A 361 13.94 -9.00 14.54
CA SER A 361 15.11 -8.49 15.26
C SER A 361 14.78 -7.33 16.22
N ALA A 362 13.69 -6.59 15.97
CA ALA A 362 13.28 -5.47 16.80
C ALA A 362 12.70 -5.88 18.17
N LEU A 363 12.22 -7.12 18.33
CA LEU A 363 11.57 -7.58 19.56
C LEU A 363 12.54 -7.99 20.68
N GLY A 364 13.86 -7.89 20.47
CA GLY A 364 14.84 -8.41 21.42
C GLY A 364 14.87 -9.94 21.45
N GLN A 365 15.22 -10.56 22.58
CA GLN A 365 15.35 -12.02 22.72
C GLN A 365 14.04 -12.73 23.10
N ASP A 366 13.15 -12.06 23.84
CA ASP A 366 11.91 -12.64 24.34
C ASP A 366 10.66 -11.93 23.76
N PRO A 367 9.93 -12.57 22.82
CA PRO A 367 8.70 -12.02 22.25
C PRO A 367 7.59 -11.76 23.29
N ALA A 368 7.57 -12.49 24.42
CA ALA A 368 6.53 -12.32 25.43
C ALA A 368 6.62 -10.94 26.09
N SER A 369 7.84 -10.44 26.30
CA SER A 369 8.09 -9.10 26.86
C SER A 369 7.63 -7.94 25.97
N ALA A 370 7.31 -8.23 24.70
CA ALA A 370 6.94 -7.24 23.70
C ALA A 370 5.43 -7.03 23.56
N LEU A 371 4.58 -7.97 23.99
CA LEU A 371 3.13 -7.89 23.83
C LEU A 371 2.47 -7.27 25.08
N LEU A 372 1.58 -6.31 24.86
CA LEU A 372 0.72 -5.70 25.87
C LEU A 372 -0.75 -5.96 25.53
N GLN A 373 -1.57 -6.10 26.56
CA GLN A 373 -3.03 -6.08 26.44
C GLN A 373 -3.54 -4.67 26.73
N ASP A 374 -4.39 -4.12 25.86
CA ASP A 374 -5.12 -2.89 26.19
C ASP A 374 -6.22 -3.23 27.21
N PRO A 375 -6.27 -2.57 28.38
CA PRO A 375 -7.34 -2.76 29.36
C PRO A 375 -8.72 -2.24 28.91
N ALA A 376 -8.81 -1.52 27.79
CA ALA A 376 -10.09 -1.11 27.21
C ALA A 376 -10.87 -2.32 26.63
N PRO A 377 -12.22 -2.33 26.71
CA PRO A 377 -13.03 -3.41 26.14
C PRO A 377 -12.89 -3.42 24.61
N GLY A 378 -12.10 -4.37 24.13
CA GLY A 378 -11.81 -4.61 22.73
C GLY A 378 -10.44 -5.27 22.63
N ASP A 379 -10.41 -6.55 22.25
CA ASP A 379 -9.24 -7.42 22.08
C ASP A 379 -8.17 -6.85 21.12
N LEU A 380 -7.52 -5.76 21.48
CA LEU A 380 -6.36 -5.21 20.79
C LEU A 380 -5.13 -5.73 21.52
N THR A 381 -4.42 -6.64 20.85
CA THR A 381 -3.03 -6.92 21.23
C THR A 381 -2.19 -5.77 20.69
N LEU A 382 -1.44 -5.11 21.57
CA LEU A 382 -0.53 -4.03 21.21
C LEU A 382 0.91 -4.52 21.42
N LEU A 383 1.85 -3.98 20.67
CA LEU A 383 3.25 -4.09 21.09
C LEU A 383 3.59 -2.96 22.07
N ARG A 384 4.54 -3.21 22.96
CA ARG A 384 5.02 -2.25 23.95
C ARG A 384 5.51 -0.98 23.25
N ASP A 385 5.09 0.17 23.79
CA ASP A 385 5.46 1.49 23.28
C ASP A 385 6.99 1.64 23.21
N GLY A 386 7.47 2.22 22.11
CA GLY A 386 8.89 2.47 21.87
C GLY A 386 9.70 1.28 21.33
N LEU A 387 9.11 0.09 21.19
CA LEU A 387 9.78 -1.04 20.51
C LEU A 387 9.89 -0.81 19.01
N LEU A 388 8.80 -0.34 18.40
CA LEU A 388 8.70 -0.09 16.97
C LEU A 388 8.31 1.35 16.70
N GLN A 389 8.82 1.88 15.59
CA GLN A 389 8.36 3.14 15.00
C GLN A 389 7.44 2.80 13.83
N VAL A 390 6.13 2.90 14.06
CA VAL A 390 5.14 2.53 13.03
C VAL A 390 4.97 3.66 12.03
N ARG A 391 5.01 3.31 10.75
CA ARG A 391 4.70 4.19 9.62
C ARG A 391 3.48 3.66 8.90
N GLN A 392 2.52 4.55 8.64
CA GLN A 392 1.35 4.23 7.82
C GLN A 392 1.71 4.52 6.37
N VAL A 393 1.86 3.48 5.55
CA VAL A 393 2.20 3.66 4.13
C VAL A 393 0.93 4.02 3.37
N PRO A 394 0.90 5.13 2.61
CA PRO A 394 -0.28 5.52 1.85
C PRO A 394 -0.75 4.43 0.89
N GLY A 395 -2.08 4.24 0.86
CA GLY A 395 -2.71 3.19 0.06
C GLY A 395 -2.62 1.77 0.60
N LEU A 396 -1.90 1.52 1.71
CA LEU A 396 -2.10 0.31 2.51
C LEU A 396 -3.37 0.47 3.35
N LEU A 397 -4.48 0.01 2.80
CA LEU A 397 -5.80 0.10 3.44
C LEU A 397 -6.42 -1.29 3.58
N ILE A 398 -6.88 -1.60 4.79
CA ILE A 398 -7.63 -2.82 5.08
C ILE A 398 -9.06 -2.48 5.46
N ARG A 399 -9.97 -3.45 5.30
CA ARG A 399 -11.35 -3.33 5.80
C ARG A 399 -11.59 -4.37 6.87
N ARG A 400 -12.27 -4.02 7.97
CA ARG A 400 -12.70 -5.00 8.97
C ARG A 400 -14.15 -5.41 8.76
N ASP A 401 -14.46 -6.67 9.01
CA ASP A 401 -15.84 -7.15 8.99
C ASP A 401 -16.65 -6.51 10.13
N PRO A 402 -17.77 -5.82 9.86
CA PRO A 402 -18.68 -5.35 10.90
C PRO A 402 -19.25 -6.48 11.77
N ALA A 403 -19.39 -7.71 11.25
CA ALA A 403 -19.87 -8.86 12.01
C ALA A 403 -18.85 -9.33 13.06
N GLY A 404 -17.55 -9.30 12.73
CA GLY A 404 -16.47 -9.61 13.66
C GLY A 404 -16.35 -8.58 14.80
N ALA A 405 -16.55 -7.30 14.49
CA ALA A 405 -16.55 -6.22 15.49
C ALA A 405 -17.72 -6.33 16.49
N ARG A 406 -18.92 -6.69 16.01
CA ARG A 406 -20.11 -6.92 16.86
C ARG A 406 -20.00 -8.18 17.71
N ALA A 407 -19.46 -9.27 17.15
CA ALA A 407 -19.26 -10.52 17.89
C ALA A 407 -18.23 -10.38 19.03
N LYS A 408 -17.10 -9.67 18.80
CA LYS A 408 -16.12 -9.34 19.85
C LYS A 408 -16.74 -8.51 20.98
N SER A 409 -17.64 -7.58 20.64
CA SER A 409 -18.37 -6.75 21.62
C SER A 409 -19.34 -7.58 22.48
N LEU A 410 -19.99 -8.59 21.90
CA LEU A 410 -20.93 -9.49 22.60
C LEU A 410 -20.23 -10.50 23.51
N VAL A 411 -19.09 -11.07 23.09
CA VAL A 411 -18.27 -11.97 23.93
C VAL A 411 -17.70 -11.22 25.14
N THR A 412 -17.26 -9.98 24.95
CA THR A 412 -16.80 -9.11 26.04
C THR A 412 -17.90 -8.85 27.07
N LEU A 413 -19.15 -8.65 26.62
CA LEU A 413 -20.31 -8.49 27.50
C LEU A 413 -20.70 -9.78 28.24
N GLN A 414 -20.62 -10.94 27.59
CA GLN A 414 -20.90 -12.22 28.24
C GLN A 414 -19.88 -12.55 29.34
N ASN A 415 -18.60 -12.26 29.12
CA ASN A 415 -17.54 -12.47 30.12
C ASN A 415 -17.59 -11.47 31.29
N LEU A 416 -18.24 -10.30 31.11
CA LEU A 416 -18.47 -9.34 32.19
C LEU A 416 -19.72 -9.67 33.04
N ILE A 417 -20.66 -10.47 32.52
CA ILE A 417 -21.94 -10.78 33.16
C ILE A 417 -21.91 -12.13 33.90
N LEU A 418 -20.92 -12.98 33.64
CA LEU A 418 -20.75 -14.26 34.33
C LEU A 418 -19.38 -14.31 35.03
N PRO A 419 -19.24 -13.79 36.27
CA PRO A 419 -18.16 -14.25 37.13
C PRO A 419 -18.39 -15.72 37.42
N GLU A 420 -17.33 -16.51 37.33
CA GLU A 420 -17.26 -17.94 37.63
C GLU A 420 -18.27 -18.37 38.70
N GLN A 421 -19.34 -19.06 38.29
CA GLN A 421 -20.01 -19.97 39.20
C GLN A 421 -19.18 -21.24 39.23
N GLY A 422 -18.23 -21.27 40.16
CA GLY A 422 -17.54 -22.49 40.54
C GLY A 422 -18.56 -23.53 41.01
N LEU A 423 -18.43 -24.73 40.46
CA LEU A 423 -18.58 -26.01 41.13
C LEU A 423 -17.75 -27.07 40.39
#